data_AF-A0A522XPR4-F1
#
_entry.id   AF-A0A522XPR4-F1
#
_cell.length_a   1.000
_cell.length_b   1.000
_cell.length_c   1.000
_cell.angle_alpha   90.00
_cell.angle_beta   90.00
_cell.angle_gamma   90.00
#
_symmetry.space_group_name_H-M   'P 1'
#
loop_
_entity.id
_entity.type
_entity.pdbx_description
1 polymer ?
#
loop_
_entity_poly.entity_id
_entity_poly.type
_entity_poly.pdbx_seq_one_letter_code
_entity_poly.pdbx_strand_id
1 'polypeptide(L)'
;MTLASPCRGCGCIAANALHSIVDAVLEDDIDHALELGLLDVEPCGRCEASCRQNVLDARDARRTALAARERFRRREQRLARRAAERSAAGAMPPEPAAPGLPPGAAAVLARALSRARLGAPP
;
A
#
# COMPACT_ATOMS: atom_id res chain seq x y z
N MET A 1 20.05 -41.31 6.90
CA MET A 1 20.90 -40.41 7.71
C MET A 1 21.33 -39.28 6.80
N THR A 2 20.65 -38.14 6.84
CA THR A 2 21.03 -36.95 6.06
C THR A 2 22.34 -36.42 6.63
N LEU A 3 23.41 -36.52 5.86
CA LEU A 3 24.66 -35.82 6.15
C LEU A 3 24.33 -34.33 6.16
N ALA A 4 24.48 -33.70 7.32
CA ALA A 4 24.33 -32.26 7.44
C ALA A 4 25.35 -31.61 6.50
N SER A 5 24.88 -31.03 5.40
CA SER A 5 25.76 -30.30 4.50
C SER A 5 26.32 -29.09 5.27
N PRO A 6 27.62 -28.80 5.12
CA PRO A 6 28.20 -27.63 5.73
C PRO A 6 27.47 -26.39 5.20
N CYS A 7 27.26 -25.41 6.07
CA CYS A 7 26.69 -24.12 5.68
C CYS A 7 27.55 -23.50 4.56
N ARG A 8 27.00 -23.24 3.37
CA ARG A 8 27.78 -22.63 2.27
C ARG A 8 28.26 -21.22 2.59
N GLY A 9 27.58 -20.52 3.51
CA GLY A 9 27.94 -19.17 3.92
C GLY A 9 29.15 -19.05 4.85
N CYS A 10 29.44 -20.06 5.69
CA CYS A 10 30.56 -19.99 6.65
C CYS A 10 31.27 -21.32 6.94
N GLY A 11 30.91 -22.42 6.28
CA GLY A 11 31.51 -23.75 6.50
C GLY A 11 31.08 -24.46 7.79
N CYS A 12 30.12 -23.92 8.55
CA CYS A 12 29.61 -24.54 9.77
C CYS A 12 29.03 -25.95 9.49
N ILE A 13 29.48 -26.97 10.23
CA ILE A 13 29.04 -28.37 10.09
C ILE A 13 27.92 -28.77 11.07
N ALA A 14 27.40 -27.82 11.86
CA ALA A 14 26.31 -28.08 12.78
C ALA A 14 25.06 -28.52 12.00
N ALA A 15 24.38 -29.59 12.43
CA ALA A 15 23.06 -29.90 11.89
C ALA A 15 22.07 -28.79 12.31
N ASN A 16 21.70 -27.90 11.39
CA ASN A 16 20.75 -26.83 11.62
C ASN A 16 19.96 -26.52 10.34
N ALA A 17 18.64 -26.39 10.46
CA ALA A 17 17.74 -26.08 9.35
C ALA A 17 18.08 -24.74 8.66
N LEU A 18 18.68 -23.79 9.39
CA LEU A 18 19.13 -22.51 8.87
C LEU A 18 20.13 -22.64 7.72
N HIS A 19 20.88 -23.73 7.62
CA HIS A 19 21.85 -23.90 6.53
C HIS A 19 21.14 -23.94 5.16
N SER A 20 19.97 -24.59 5.07
CA SER A 20 19.17 -24.59 3.84
C SER A 20 18.63 -23.20 3.49
N ILE A 21 18.29 -22.38 4.50
CA ILE A 21 17.86 -21.00 4.31
C ILE A 21 19.03 -20.13 3.84
N VAL A 22 20.24 -20.33 4.39
CA VAL A 22 21.44 -19.64 3.93
C VAL A 22 21.70 -19.94 2.45
N ASP A 23 21.59 -21.21 2.04
CA ASP A 23 21.78 -21.59 0.64
C ASP A 23 20.78 -20.87 -0.27
N ALA A 24 19.49 -20.89 0.08
CA ALA A 24 18.46 -20.18 -0.67
C ALA A 24 18.68 -18.65 -0.74
N VAL A 25 19.11 -18.02 0.38
CA VAL A 25 19.42 -16.58 0.41
C VAL A 25 20.65 -16.25 -0.44
N LEU A 26 21.68 -17.11 -0.46
CA LEU A 26 22.87 -16.92 -1.30
C LEU A 26 22.56 -17.06 -2.80
N GLU A 27 21.56 -17.88 -3.15
CA GLU A 27 21.05 -18.05 -4.51
C GLU A 27 20.04 -16.95 -4.91
N ASP A 28 19.77 -15.99 -4.03
CA ASP A 28 18.72 -14.96 -4.18
C ASP A 28 17.30 -15.55 -4.35
N ASP A 29 17.11 -16.82 -3.97
CA ASP A 29 15.81 -17.50 -3.97
C ASP A 29 15.07 -17.23 -2.65
N ILE A 30 14.59 -15.99 -2.53
CA ILE A 30 13.89 -15.52 -1.32
C ILE A 30 12.55 -16.25 -1.12
N ASP A 31 11.91 -16.70 -2.18
CA ASP A 31 10.64 -17.43 -2.07
C ASP A 31 10.87 -18.83 -1.49
N HIS A 32 11.89 -19.55 -1.96
CA HIS A 32 12.27 -20.82 -1.34
C HIS A 32 12.75 -20.63 0.11
N ALA A 33 13.52 -19.58 0.40
CA ALA A 33 13.92 -19.24 1.78
C ALA A 33 12.69 -19.03 2.69
N LEU A 34 11.61 -18.43 2.18
CA LEU A 34 10.37 -18.25 2.92
C LEU A 34 9.62 -19.56 3.18
N GLU A 35 9.57 -20.46 2.20
CA GLU A 35 9.00 -21.80 2.38
C GLU A 35 9.73 -22.59 3.47
N LEU A 36 11.05 -22.39 3.57
CA LEU A 36 11.90 -22.99 4.61
C LEU A 36 11.76 -22.30 5.98
N GLY A 37 11.01 -21.19 6.08
CA GLY A 37 10.74 -20.51 7.35
C GLY A 37 11.67 -19.33 7.68
N LEU A 38 12.23 -18.62 6.69
CA LEU A 38 13.10 -17.44 6.88
C LEU A 38 12.57 -16.43 7.92
N LEU A 39 11.24 -16.26 8.03
CA LEU A 39 10.66 -15.29 8.95
C LEU A 39 10.73 -15.70 10.43
N ASP A 40 10.81 -17.00 10.72
CA ASP A 40 10.67 -17.56 12.07
C ASP A 40 11.89 -18.42 12.48
N VAL A 41 12.90 -18.50 11.62
CA VAL A 41 14.13 -19.27 11.91
C VAL A 41 14.95 -18.63 13.01
N GLU A 42 15.41 -19.47 13.94
CA GLU A 42 16.40 -19.11 14.95
C GLU A 42 17.83 -19.22 14.39
N PRO A 43 18.71 -18.24 14.65
CA PRO A 43 20.07 -18.24 14.15
C PRO A 43 20.87 -19.43 14.70
N CYS A 44 21.71 -20.04 13.84
CA CYS A 44 22.61 -21.10 14.28
C CYS A 44 23.74 -20.52 15.16
N GLY A 45 23.77 -20.87 16.45
CA GLY A 45 24.77 -20.36 17.40
C GLY A 45 26.23 -20.75 17.09
N ARG A 46 26.44 -21.72 16.21
CA ARG A 46 27.78 -22.16 15.76
C ARG A 46 28.24 -21.52 14.44
N CYS A 47 27.34 -20.86 13.72
CA CYS A 47 27.72 -20.13 12.50
C CYS A 47 28.57 -18.91 12.84
N GLU A 48 29.33 -18.42 11.86
CA GLU A 48 30.02 -17.14 11.99
C GLU A 48 29.02 -15.98 12.12
N ALA A 49 29.43 -14.88 12.77
CA ALA A 49 28.60 -13.70 12.93
C ALA A 49 28.11 -13.11 11.60
N SER A 50 28.99 -13.04 10.59
CA SER A 50 28.67 -12.58 9.24
C SER A 50 27.56 -13.42 8.59
N CYS A 51 27.67 -14.75 8.64
CA CYS A 51 26.67 -15.67 8.11
C CYS A 51 25.31 -15.53 8.82
N ARG A 52 25.30 -15.39 10.15
CA ARG A 52 24.05 -15.11 10.88
C ARG A 52 23.46 -13.76 10.46
N GLN A 53 24.30 -12.74 10.33
CA GLN A 53 23.86 -11.40 9.98
C GLN A 53 23.19 -11.36 8.60
N ASN A 54 23.75 -12.07 7.61
CA ASN A 54 23.14 -12.16 6.27
C ASN A 54 21.68 -12.68 6.30
N VAL A 55 21.41 -13.71 7.11
CA VAL A 55 20.04 -14.25 7.26
C VAL A 55 19.13 -13.27 8.00
N LEU A 56 19.64 -12.61 9.04
CA LEU A 56 18.88 -11.61 9.79
C LEU A 56 18.54 -10.40 8.92
N ASP A 57 19.48 -9.93 8.10
CA ASP A 57 19.27 -8.82 7.17
C ASP A 57 18.22 -9.17 6.12
N ALA A 58 18.30 -10.37 5.53
CA ALA A 58 17.30 -10.88 4.59
C ALA A 58 15.90 -10.96 5.23
N ARG A 59 15.82 -11.48 6.45
CA ARG A 59 14.58 -11.57 7.23
C ARG A 59 13.99 -10.18 7.50
N ASP A 60 14.80 -9.24 7.95
CA ASP A 60 14.34 -7.91 8.35
C ASP A 60 13.95 -7.05 7.13
N ALA A 61 14.71 -7.16 6.03
CA ALA A 61 14.34 -6.58 4.75
C ALA A 61 12.98 -7.11 4.28
N ARG A 62 12.74 -8.43 4.39
CA ARG A 62 11.46 -9.03 4.00
C ARG A 62 10.31 -8.59 4.90
N ARG A 63 10.49 -8.56 6.22
CA ARG A 63 9.48 -8.05 7.16
C ARG A 63 9.12 -6.60 6.86
N THR A 64 10.12 -5.77 6.55
CA THR A 64 9.93 -4.37 6.17
C THR A 64 9.10 -4.24 4.89
N ALA A 65 9.41 -5.04 3.86
CA ALA A 65 8.66 -5.05 2.61
C ALA A 65 7.19 -5.49 2.80
N LEU A 66 6.95 -6.52 3.62
CA LEU A 66 5.60 -6.98 3.96
C LEU A 66 4.80 -5.90 4.71
N ALA A 67 5.41 -5.25 5.69
CA ALA A 67 4.78 -4.15 6.42
C ALA A 67 4.44 -2.97 5.48
N ALA A 68 5.30 -2.66 4.51
CA ALA A 68 5.05 -1.62 3.52
C ALA A 68 3.85 -1.98 2.61
N ARG A 69 3.78 -3.24 2.13
CA ARG A 69 2.64 -3.74 1.34
C ARG A 69 1.34 -3.65 2.13
N GLU A 70 1.36 -4.00 3.42
CA GLU A 70 0.18 -3.90 4.27
C GLU A 70 -0.29 -2.45 4.46
N ARG A 71 0.63 -1.50 4.69
CA ARG A 71 0.29 -0.06 4.73
C ARG A 71 -0.35 0.42 3.43
N PHE A 72 0.17 -0.05 2.29
CA PHE A 72 -0.37 0.27 0.97
C PHE A 72 -1.80 -0.26 0.82
N ARG A 73 -2.06 -1.55 1.10
CA ARG A 73 -3.41 -2.14 1.05
C ARG A 73 -4.39 -1.39 1.93
N ARG A 74 -4.00 -1.05 3.17
CA ARG A 74 -4.84 -0.25 4.08
C ARG A 74 -5.16 1.13 3.50
N ARG A 75 -4.21 1.77 2.81
CA ARG A 75 -4.43 3.04 2.14
C ARG A 75 -5.43 2.88 1.00
N GLU A 76 -5.27 1.87 0.16
CA GLU A 76 -6.19 1.59 -0.94
C GLU A 76 -7.62 1.34 -0.46
N GLN A 77 -7.80 0.52 0.58
CA GLN A 77 -9.12 0.28 1.18
C GLN A 77 -9.79 1.58 1.65
N ARG A 78 -9.03 2.50 2.27
CA ARG A 78 -9.56 3.81 2.69
C ARG A 78 -9.97 4.67 1.49
N LEU A 79 -9.17 4.67 0.42
CA LEU A 79 -9.47 5.43 -0.79
C LEU A 79 -10.67 4.85 -1.53
N ALA A 80 -10.76 3.53 -1.64
CA ALA A 80 -11.90 2.82 -2.23
C ALA A 80 -13.20 3.16 -1.47
N ARG A 81 -13.16 3.14 -0.13
CA ARG A 81 -14.32 3.55 0.69
C ARG A 81 -14.74 4.99 0.41
N ARG A 82 -13.81 5.95 0.43
CA ARG A 82 -14.10 7.36 0.11
C ARG A 82 -14.60 7.57 -1.32
N ALA A 83 -14.11 6.76 -2.27
CA ALA A 83 -14.59 6.81 -3.65
C ALA A 83 -16.05 6.32 -3.72
N ALA A 84 -16.36 5.20 -3.08
CA ALA A 84 -17.72 4.67 -3.00
C ALA A 84 -18.70 5.65 -2.34
N GLU A 85 -18.31 6.27 -1.21
CA GLU A 85 -19.10 7.30 -0.52
C GLU A 85 -19.40 8.50 -1.44
N ARG A 86 -18.39 8.99 -2.18
CA ARG A 86 -18.59 10.09 -3.14
C ARG A 86 -19.47 9.70 -4.32
N SER A 87 -19.31 8.49 -4.86
CA SER A 87 -20.16 7.99 -5.94
C SER A 87 -21.62 7.86 -5.48
N ALA A 88 -21.86 7.40 -4.24
CA ALA A 88 -23.19 7.33 -3.66
C ALA A 88 -23.81 8.72 -3.41
N ALA A 89 -23.02 9.69 -2.93
CA ALA A 89 -23.48 11.06 -2.71
C ALA A 89 -23.70 11.83 -4.03
N GLY A 90 -22.91 11.54 -5.06
CA GLY A 90 -23.03 12.13 -6.39
C GLY A 90 -24.23 11.62 -7.21
N ALA A 91 -24.86 10.52 -6.79
CA ALA A 91 -26.21 10.15 -7.23
C ALA A 91 -27.24 11.06 -6.53
N MET A 92 -27.12 12.37 -6.76
CA MET A 92 -28.04 13.36 -6.24
C MET A 92 -29.42 13.08 -6.83
N PRO A 93 -30.50 13.07 -6.03
CA PRO A 93 -31.86 13.02 -6.57
C PRO A 93 -32.05 14.23 -7.51
N PRO A 94 -32.90 14.12 -8.55
CA PRO A 94 -33.15 15.24 -9.45
C PRO A 94 -33.48 16.49 -8.64
N GLU A 95 -32.83 17.61 -8.97
CA GLU A 95 -33.08 18.87 -8.26
C GLU A 95 -34.59 19.18 -8.27
N PRO A 96 -35.16 19.60 -7.14
CA PRO A 96 -36.54 20.06 -7.13
C PRO A 96 -36.68 21.21 -8.12
N ALA A 97 -37.67 21.11 -9.01
CA ALA A 97 -37.93 22.09 -10.04
C ALA A 97 -37.89 23.51 -9.45
N ALA A 98 -37.05 24.37 -10.02
CA ALA A 98 -36.89 25.73 -9.56
C ALA A 98 -38.27 26.40 -9.46
N PRO A 99 -38.62 27.04 -8.33
CA PRO A 99 -39.89 27.73 -8.21
C PRO A 99 -39.97 28.79 -9.31
N GLY A 100 -41.01 28.69 -10.14
CA GLY A 100 -41.24 29.62 -11.25
C GLY A 100 -41.26 31.05 -10.72
N LEU A 101 -40.50 31.94 -11.37
CA LEU A 101 -40.46 33.35 -11.01
C LEU A 101 -41.88 33.93 -11.01
N PRO A 102 -42.28 34.70 -9.98
CA PRO A 102 -43.57 35.36 -9.96
C PRO A 102 -43.65 36.33 -11.15
N PRO A 103 -44.83 36.48 -11.79
CA PRO A 103 -44.97 37.16 -13.08
C PRO A 103 -44.48 38.62 -13.07
N GLY A 104 -44.48 39.28 -11.91
CA GLY A 104 -43.96 40.64 -11.76
C GLY A 104 -42.43 40.75 -11.69
N ALA A 105 -41.71 39.69 -11.31
CA ALA A 105 -40.26 39.74 -11.11
C ALA A 105 -39.48 39.80 -12.43
N ALA A 106 -39.99 39.17 -13.49
CA ALA A 106 -39.35 39.18 -14.80
C ALA A 106 -39.25 40.61 -15.39
N ALA A 107 -40.30 41.42 -15.21
CA ALA A 107 -40.32 42.81 -15.70
C ALA A 107 -39.35 43.72 -14.93
N VAL A 108 -39.21 43.51 -13.61
CA VAL A 108 -38.26 44.24 -12.77
C VAL A 108 -36.82 43.89 -13.13
N LEU A 109 -36.53 42.60 -13.33
CA LEU A 109 -35.22 42.12 -13.77
C LEU A 109 -34.85 42.64 -15.17
N ALA A 110 -35.79 42.66 -16.11
CA ALA A 110 -35.58 43.20 -17.46
C ALA A 110 -35.22 44.71 -17.43
N ARG A 111 -35.89 45.49 -16.56
CA ARG A 111 -35.55 46.91 -16.35
C ARG A 111 -34.19 47.10 -15.69
N ALA A 112 -33.85 46.28 -14.70
CA ALA A 112 -32.55 46.33 -14.02
C ALA A 112 -31.40 46.00 -14.98
N LEU A 113 -31.55 44.95 -15.81
CA LEU A 113 -30.58 44.60 -16.86
C LEU A 113 -30.39 45.71 -17.89
N SER A 114 -31.48 46.35 -18.31
CA SER A 114 -31.43 47.46 -19.25
C SER A 114 -30.67 48.65 -18.67
N ARG A 115 -30.87 48.97 -17.39
CA ARG A 115 -30.10 50.00 -16.68
C ARG A 115 -28.63 49.63 -16.53
N ALA A 116 -28.31 48.37 -16.22
CA ALA A 116 -26.93 47.91 -16.09
C ALA A 116 -26.16 47.96 -17.43
N ARG A 117 -26.83 47.65 -18.53
CA ARG A 117 -26.25 47.73 -19.89
C ARG A 117 -26.05 49.18 -20.36
N LEU A 118 -26.88 50.10 -19.90
CA LEU A 118 -26.80 51.53 -20.25
C LEU A 118 -25.91 52.34 -19.28
N GLY A 119 -25.64 51.83 -18.08
CA GLY A 119 -24.89 52.50 -17.02
C GLY A 119 -23.49 51.96 -16.77
N ALA A 120 -22.98 51.03 -17.58
CA ALA A 120 -21.58 50.59 -17.51
C ALA A 120 -20.69 51.69 -18.13
N PRO A 121 -19.81 52.35 -17.37
CA PRO A 121 -18.79 53.22 -17.96
C PRO A 121 -17.80 52.36 -18.77
N PRO A 122 -17.16 52.90 -19.83
CA PRO A 122 -16.10 52.20 -20.55
C PRO A 122 -14.89 51.89 -19.67
#